data_AF-A0A554KY70-F1
#
_entry.id   AF-A0A554KY70-F1
#
_cell.length_a   1.000
_cell.length_b   1.000
_cell.length_c   1.000
_cell.angle_alpha   90.00
_cell.angle_beta   90.00
_cell.angle_gamma   90.00
#
_symmetry.space_group_name_H-M   'P 1'
#
loop_
_entity.id
_entity.type
_entity.pdbx_description
1 polymer ?
#
loop_
_entity_poly.entity_id
_entity_poly.type
_entity_poly.pdbx_seq_one_letter_code
_entity_poly.pdbx_strand_id
1 'polypeptide(L)'
;MSTVHISLLILATALPLFAYADVAPCAPNALWISRETVVENESVTFYTIVHNNSGEPQTKAVTFEIDGSIIGDQHVQMNAGEPAIASVTWKAAAGVHSLSAHASSAHASTSCVYDPLSFSVAAAPPPSAAAHTASNVASALQEGVRAAKPTVLNISSRAFVLTEHVRSEAIAAVEKKLAQSPVSSEGEVLSASDPSVAAVSSSGSLLSNIWNKILRGALMVLRIQILFYGLMALVLYIMLRLFMTWLRERRRSRFARG
;
A
#
# COMPACT_ATOMS: atom_id res chain seq x y z
N MET A 1 58.28 51.66 9.32
CA MET A 1 57.05 50.87 9.06
C MET A 1 55.88 51.76 9.41
N SER A 2 55.06 52.09 8.40
CA SER A 2 54.09 53.18 8.44
C SER A 2 52.89 52.85 9.34
N THR A 3 52.58 53.74 10.29
CA THR A 3 51.44 53.66 11.22
C THR A 3 50.09 53.50 10.50
N VAL A 4 50.02 53.93 9.23
CA VAL A 4 48.84 53.80 8.36
C VAL A 4 48.46 52.34 8.09
N HIS A 5 49.43 51.41 8.03
CA HIS A 5 49.13 49.99 7.79
C HIS A 5 48.54 49.28 9.02
N ILE A 6 48.86 49.73 10.23
CA ILE A 6 48.34 49.15 11.48
C ILE A 6 46.86 49.54 11.68
N SER A 7 46.51 50.80 11.38
CA SER A 7 45.11 51.26 11.47
C SER A 7 44.19 50.58 10.44
N LEU A 8 44.66 50.29 9.23
CA LEU A 8 43.88 49.58 8.22
C LEU A 8 43.63 48.11 8.61
N LEU A 9 44.59 47.46 9.26
CA LEU A 9 44.47 46.08 9.73
C LEU A 9 43.45 45.95 10.88
N ILE A 10 43.41 46.92 11.80
CA ILE A 10 42.44 46.95 12.91
C ILE A 10 41.01 47.22 12.39
N LEU A 11 40.86 48.08 11.37
CA LEU A 11 39.56 48.35 10.77
C LEU A 11 39.03 47.13 9.98
N ALA A 12 39.91 46.37 9.33
CA ALA A 12 39.54 45.17 8.59
C ALA A 12 39.17 43.97 9.50
N THR A 13 39.75 43.87 10.71
CA THR A 13 39.39 42.81 11.67
C THR A 13 38.15 43.14 12.51
N ALA A 14 37.77 44.42 12.63
CA ALA A 14 36.58 44.83 13.36
C ALA A 14 35.25 44.66 12.59
N LEU A 15 35.28 44.33 11.29
CA LEU A 15 34.12 44.39 10.40
C LEU A 15 33.22 43.15 10.22
N PRO A 16 33.42 41.95 10.84
CA PRO A 16 32.44 40.86 10.70
C PRO A 16 31.73 40.47 12.01
N LEU A 17 31.59 41.36 13.00
CA LEU A 17 30.93 41.00 14.28
C LEU A 17 29.40 41.16 14.30
N PHE A 18 28.81 41.71 13.24
CA PHE A 18 27.36 41.93 13.15
C PHE A 18 26.79 41.39 11.85
N ALA A 19 27.11 40.14 11.50
CA ALA A 19 26.29 39.39 10.56
C ALA A 19 25.05 38.91 11.32
N TYR A 20 24.01 39.74 11.36
CA TYR A 20 22.68 39.25 11.72
C TYR A 20 22.24 38.34 10.57
N ALA A 21 22.26 37.03 10.80
CA ALA A 21 21.59 36.10 9.92
C ALA A 21 20.09 36.40 10.05
N ASP A 22 19.52 37.10 9.07
CA ASP A 22 18.09 37.20 8.93
C ASP A 22 17.57 35.79 8.60
N VAL A 23 17.14 35.10 9.65
CA VAL A 23 16.60 33.75 9.53
C VAL A 23 15.24 33.93 8.88
N ALA A 24 15.18 33.67 7.56
CA ALA A 24 13.92 33.66 6.85
C ALA A 24 12.90 32.85 7.67
N PRO A 25 11.69 33.38 7.89
CA PRO A 25 10.75 32.77 8.82
C PRO A 25 10.38 31.34 8.40
N CYS A 26 10.51 31.01 7.11
CA CYS A 26 10.14 29.75 6.51
C CYS A 26 11.26 29.23 5.59
N ALA A 27 11.37 27.91 5.52
CA ALA A 27 12.30 27.27 4.60
C ALA A 27 11.76 27.38 3.15
N PRO A 28 12.58 27.85 2.19
CA PRO A 28 12.17 27.91 0.79
C PRO A 28 11.97 26.48 0.24
N ASN A 29 11.03 26.32 -0.70
CA ASN A 29 10.72 25.03 -1.35
C ASN A 29 10.38 23.88 -0.40
N ALA A 30 9.80 24.18 0.76
CA ALA A 30 9.44 23.17 1.76
C ALA A 30 8.08 22.50 1.50
N LEU A 31 7.55 22.52 0.27
CA LEU A 31 6.32 21.82 -0.11
C LEU A 31 6.64 20.68 -1.07
N TRP A 32 6.11 19.49 -0.80
CA TRP A 32 6.24 18.35 -1.71
C TRP A 32 5.00 17.46 -1.71
N ILE A 33 4.89 16.66 -2.77
CA ILE A 33 3.76 15.78 -3.04
C ILE A 33 4.20 14.33 -2.88
N SER A 34 3.33 13.46 -2.35
CA SER A 34 3.60 12.03 -2.18
C SER A 34 3.99 11.27 -3.46
N ARG A 35 3.66 11.80 -4.64
CA ARG A 35 3.89 11.19 -5.95
C ARG A 35 3.96 12.28 -7.04
N GLU A 36 4.71 12.02 -8.12
CA GLU A 36 4.88 12.97 -9.23
C GLU A 36 3.72 12.91 -10.24
N THR A 37 3.14 11.72 -10.44
CA THR A 37 2.00 11.51 -11.34
C THR A 37 0.76 11.23 -10.53
N VAL A 38 -0.27 12.05 -10.75
CA VAL A 38 -1.56 11.95 -10.07
C VAL A 38 -2.64 11.82 -11.12
N VAL A 39 -3.55 10.87 -10.91
CA VAL A 39 -4.75 10.70 -11.73
C VAL A 39 -5.96 11.20 -10.93
N GLU A 40 -6.93 11.77 -11.63
CA GLU A 40 -8.21 12.19 -11.07
C GLU A 40 -8.84 11.09 -10.20
N ASN A 41 -9.46 11.49 -9.09
CA ASN A 41 -10.06 10.65 -8.05
C ASN A 41 -9.07 9.85 -7.18
N GLU A 42 -7.77 9.90 -7.43
CA GLU A 42 -6.79 9.36 -6.49
C GLU A 42 -6.60 10.26 -5.26
N SER A 43 -6.25 9.65 -4.14
CA SER A 43 -5.84 10.38 -2.94
C SER A 43 -4.34 10.68 -2.99
N VAL A 44 -4.00 11.95 -2.78
CA VAL A 44 -2.63 12.45 -2.73
C VAL A 44 -2.38 13.09 -1.38
N THR A 45 -1.20 12.85 -0.81
CA THR A 45 -0.78 13.52 0.42
C THR A 45 0.23 14.60 0.09
N PHE A 46 -0.03 15.80 0.58
CA PHE A 46 0.91 16.92 0.56
C PHE A 46 1.65 16.99 1.88
N TYR A 47 2.88 17.47 1.84
CA TYR A 47 3.73 17.58 3.01
C TYR A 47 4.43 18.93 3.04
N THR A 48 4.71 19.42 4.25
CA THR A 48 5.61 20.55 4.46
C THR A 48 6.46 20.39 5.72
N ILE A 49 7.65 21.00 5.73
CA ILE A 49 8.50 21.11 6.93
C ILE A 49 8.25 22.45 7.60
N VAL A 50 7.88 22.40 8.87
CA VAL A 50 7.74 23.56 9.75
C VAL A 50 8.92 23.56 10.71
N HIS A 51 9.61 24.71 10.81
CA HIS A 51 10.71 24.88 11.77
C HIS A 51 10.24 25.71 12.97
N ASN A 52 10.71 25.33 14.16
CA ASN A 52 10.60 26.14 15.36
C ASN A 52 11.92 26.88 15.62
N ASN A 53 12.00 28.14 15.16
CA ASN A 53 13.18 28.98 15.38
C ASN A 53 13.21 29.63 16.77
N SER A 54 12.26 29.30 17.66
CA SER A 54 12.26 29.81 19.03
C SER A 54 13.03 28.91 19.97
N GLY A 55 13.46 29.46 21.10
CA GLY A 55 14.11 28.73 22.19
C GLY A 55 13.15 27.92 23.08
N GLU A 56 11.85 27.90 22.77
CA GLU A 56 10.82 27.23 23.55
C GLU A 56 9.99 26.28 22.67
N PRO A 57 9.34 25.24 23.23
CA PRO A 57 8.40 24.43 22.49
C PRO A 57 7.22 25.25 21.94
N GLN A 58 6.81 24.98 20.70
CA GLN A 58 5.71 25.70 20.05
C GLN A 58 4.71 24.75 19.39
N THR A 59 3.45 25.18 19.35
CA THR A 59 2.42 24.59 18.50
C THR A 59 2.13 25.56 17.36
N LYS A 60 2.17 25.08 16.11
CA LYS A 60 1.78 25.84 14.92
C LYS A 60 0.63 25.14 14.20
N ALA A 61 -0.31 25.93 13.68
CA ALA A 61 -1.38 25.47 12.82
C ALA A 61 -0.94 25.68 11.36
N VAL A 62 -0.87 24.59 10.60
CA VAL A 62 -0.54 24.59 9.17
C VAL A 62 -1.83 24.41 8.38
N THR A 63 -2.19 25.42 7.60
CA THR A 63 -3.34 25.36 6.69
C THR A 63 -2.83 25.11 5.29
N PHE A 64 -3.40 24.13 4.60
CA PHE A 64 -3.10 23.82 3.21
C PHE A 64 -4.25 24.28 2.32
N GLU A 65 -3.91 24.85 1.18
CA GLU A 65 -4.86 25.36 0.19
C GLU A 65 -4.51 24.84 -1.20
N ILE A 66 -5.55 24.57 -1.99
CA ILE A 66 -5.45 24.32 -3.43
C ILE A 66 -6.29 25.34 -4.15
N ASP A 67 -5.67 26.06 -5.09
CA ASP A 67 -6.33 27.08 -5.90
C ASP A 67 -7.06 28.13 -5.03
N GLY A 68 -6.47 28.46 -3.87
CA GLY A 68 -7.02 29.38 -2.87
C GLY A 68 -8.17 28.82 -2.01
N SER A 69 -8.49 27.53 -2.14
CA SER A 69 -9.49 26.83 -1.32
C SER A 69 -8.82 25.96 -0.25
N ILE A 70 -9.21 26.12 1.02
CA ILE A 70 -8.68 25.33 2.12
C ILE A 70 -9.07 23.85 1.96
N ILE A 71 -8.06 22.98 1.91
CA ILE A 71 -8.24 21.53 1.83
C ILE A 71 -8.10 20.84 3.19
N GLY A 72 -7.46 21.50 4.16
CA GLY A 72 -7.38 21.03 5.54
C GLY A 72 -6.32 21.77 6.36
N ASP A 73 -6.38 21.56 7.67
CA ASP A 73 -5.47 22.12 8.66
C ASP A 73 -4.85 21.03 9.54
N GLN A 74 -3.61 21.23 9.96
CA GLN A 74 -2.93 20.35 10.90
C GLN A 74 -2.19 21.15 11.97
N HIS A 75 -2.42 20.78 13.23
CA HIS A 75 -1.68 21.32 14.36
C HIS A 75 -0.45 20.46 14.62
N VAL A 76 0.72 21.09 14.63
CA VAL A 76 2.00 20.41 14.82
C VAL A 76 2.70 20.99 16.04
N GLN A 77 3.07 20.10 16.97
CA GLN A 77 3.87 20.42 18.15
C GLN A 77 5.34 20.16 17.83
N MET A 78 6.19 21.12 18.18
CA MET A 78 7.64 21.08 17.95
C MET A 78 8.37 21.48 19.22
N ASN A 79 9.47 20.79 19.53
CA ASN A 79 10.39 21.24 20.56
C ASN A 79 11.17 22.47 20.07
N ALA A 80 11.88 23.13 20.99
CA ALA A 80 12.75 24.27 20.66
C ALA A 80 13.81 23.87 19.63
N GLY A 81 13.93 24.62 18.54
CA GLY A 81 14.91 24.38 17.48
C GLY A 81 14.65 23.16 16.58
N GLU A 82 13.62 22.34 16.85
CA GLU A 82 13.35 21.13 16.07
C GLU A 82 12.36 21.39 14.93
N PRO A 83 12.57 20.79 13.74
CA PRO A 83 11.59 20.78 12.68
C PRO A 83 10.52 19.72 12.93
N ALA A 84 9.34 19.91 12.36
CA ALA A 84 8.32 18.88 12.25
C ALA A 84 7.66 18.88 10.87
N ILE A 85 7.06 17.76 10.50
CA ILE A 85 6.40 17.57 9.21
C ILE A 85 4.89 17.69 9.42
N ALA A 86 4.25 18.57 8.64
CA ALA A 86 2.80 18.62 8.47
C ALA A 86 2.41 17.96 7.16
N SER A 87 1.21 17.39 7.09
CA SER A 87 0.67 16.70 5.93
C SER A 87 -0.85 16.75 5.88
N VAL A 88 -1.40 16.78 4.67
CA VAL A 88 -2.85 16.69 4.43
C VAL A 88 -3.13 15.78 3.24
N THR A 89 -4.23 15.03 3.29
CA THR A 89 -4.68 14.21 2.17
C THR A 89 -5.80 14.93 1.41
N TRP A 90 -5.69 14.95 0.09
CA TRP A 90 -6.64 15.54 -0.83
C TRP A 90 -7.04 14.55 -1.91
N LYS A 91 -8.30 14.61 -2.34
CA LYS A 91 -8.80 13.82 -3.47
C LYS A 91 -8.64 14.61 -4.75
N ALA A 92 -7.84 14.09 -5.67
CA ALA A 92 -7.40 14.83 -6.84
C ALA A 92 -8.53 15.09 -7.84
N ALA A 93 -8.62 16.34 -8.31
CA ALA A 93 -9.41 16.74 -9.47
C ALA A 93 -8.49 16.83 -10.70
N ALA A 94 -9.01 16.57 -11.90
CA ALA A 94 -8.23 16.72 -13.13
C ALA A 94 -7.95 18.20 -13.42
N GLY A 95 -6.73 18.52 -13.85
CA GLY A 95 -6.35 19.90 -14.18
C GLY A 95 -4.98 20.31 -13.65
N VAL A 96 -4.65 21.58 -13.86
CA VAL A 96 -3.47 22.22 -13.27
C VAL A 96 -3.90 22.90 -11.99
N HIS A 97 -3.18 22.60 -10.90
CA HIS A 97 -3.49 23.08 -9.56
C HIS A 97 -2.30 23.78 -8.94
N SER A 98 -2.56 24.74 -8.07
CA SER A 98 -1.56 25.44 -7.26
C SER A 98 -1.76 25.10 -5.78
N LEU A 99 -0.76 24.45 -5.19
CA LEU A 99 -0.72 24.13 -3.76
C LEU A 99 -0.01 25.25 -2.99
N SER A 100 -0.65 25.80 -1.98
CA SER A 100 -0.02 26.69 -1.01
C SER A 100 -0.19 26.15 0.41
N ALA A 101 0.68 26.60 1.31
CA ALA A 101 0.55 26.34 2.73
C ALA A 101 0.87 27.58 3.54
N HIS A 102 0.21 27.69 4.69
CA HIS A 102 0.34 28.79 5.63
C HIS A 102 0.51 28.23 7.03
N ALA A 103 1.62 28.56 7.70
CA ALA A 103 1.86 28.17 9.09
C ALA A 103 1.70 29.38 10.00
N SER A 104 0.78 29.30 10.95
CA SER A 104 0.55 30.35 11.95
C SER A 104 0.76 29.83 13.38
N SER A 105 1.23 30.69 14.27
CA SER A 105 1.30 30.40 15.70
C SER A 105 0.19 31.15 16.42
N ALA A 106 -0.47 30.50 17.39
CA ALA A 106 -1.49 31.15 18.21
C ALA A 106 -0.90 32.24 19.13
N HIS A 107 0.40 32.13 19.48
CA HIS A 107 1.05 32.98 20.46
C HIS A 107 2.06 33.97 19.87
N ALA A 108 2.51 33.77 18.64
CA ALA A 108 3.46 34.64 17.97
C ALA A 108 2.83 35.27 16.73
N SER A 109 3.07 36.56 16.51
CA SER A 109 2.65 37.29 15.31
C SER A 109 3.36 36.85 14.03
N THR A 110 4.22 35.83 14.12
CA THR A 110 4.98 35.27 13.00
C THR A 110 4.09 34.30 12.22
N SER A 111 3.60 34.76 11.07
CA SER A 111 2.98 33.91 10.05
C SER A 111 4.02 33.53 9.00
N CYS A 112 3.92 32.30 8.53
CA CYS A 112 4.77 31.73 7.50
C CYS A 112 3.94 31.42 6.26
N VAL A 113 4.38 31.93 5.11
CA VAL A 113 3.78 31.64 3.81
C VAL A 113 4.81 30.89 2.97
N TYR A 114 4.45 29.71 2.49
CA TYR A 114 5.30 28.92 1.61
C TYR A 114 5.03 29.27 0.15
N ASP A 115 6.07 29.19 -0.68
CA ASP A 115 5.93 29.43 -2.12
C ASP A 115 4.98 28.41 -2.75
N PRO A 116 4.06 28.85 -3.63
CA PRO A 116 3.08 27.96 -4.23
C PRO A 116 3.75 26.93 -5.17
N LEU A 117 3.34 25.67 -5.05
CA LEU A 117 3.78 24.57 -5.89
C LEU A 117 2.71 24.26 -6.96
N SER A 118 3.04 24.45 -8.23
CA SER A 118 2.14 24.11 -9.34
C SER A 118 2.36 22.68 -9.81
N PHE A 119 1.28 21.92 -9.99
CA PHE A 119 1.32 20.54 -10.48
C PHE A 119 0.12 20.21 -11.36
N SER A 120 0.22 19.13 -12.14
CA SER A 120 -0.82 18.71 -13.09
C SER A 120 -1.36 17.33 -12.74
N VAL A 121 -2.69 17.19 -12.76
CA VAL A 121 -3.41 15.95 -12.53
C VAL A 121 -4.03 15.48 -13.84
N ALA A 122 -3.70 14.25 -14.24
CA ALA A 122 -4.26 13.63 -15.43
C ALA A 122 -5.73 13.26 -15.21
N ALA A 123 -6.57 13.47 -16.22
CA ALA A 123 -7.94 12.96 -16.20
C ALA A 123 -7.96 11.43 -16.05
N ALA A 124 -8.97 10.90 -15.35
CA ALA A 124 -9.11 9.46 -15.22
C ALA A 124 -9.28 8.82 -16.61
N PRO A 125 -8.61 7.70 -16.91
CA PRO A 125 -8.84 7.00 -18.17
C PRO A 125 -10.32 6.60 -18.24
N PRO A 126 -10.94 6.67 -19.43
CA PRO A 126 -12.34 6.29 -19.57
C PRO A 126 -12.52 4.84 -19.09
N PRO A 127 -13.60 4.54 -18.35
CA PRO A 127 -13.87 3.20 -17.85
C PRO A 127 -13.83 2.19 -19.00
N SER A 128 -13.05 1.12 -18.82
CA SER A 128 -12.97 0.07 -19.83
C SER A 128 -14.31 -0.65 -19.97
N ALA A 129 -14.59 -1.24 -21.13
CA ALA A 129 -15.79 -2.07 -21.33
C ALA A 129 -15.92 -3.19 -20.27
N ALA A 130 -14.78 -3.70 -19.76
CA ALA A 130 -14.74 -4.66 -18.67
C ALA A 130 -15.21 -4.06 -17.33
N ALA A 131 -14.81 -2.82 -17.01
CA ALA A 131 -15.25 -2.12 -15.80
C ALA A 131 -16.76 -1.85 -15.82
N HIS A 132 -17.31 -1.47 -16.98
CA HIS A 132 -18.76 -1.34 -17.16
C HIS A 132 -19.50 -2.66 -16.92
N THR A 133 -18.98 -3.77 -17.45
CA THR A 133 -19.58 -5.10 -17.25
C THR A 133 -19.53 -5.51 -15.78
N ALA A 134 -18.43 -5.26 -15.07
CA ALA A 134 -18.30 -5.58 -13.66
C ALA A 134 -19.26 -4.77 -12.77
N SER A 135 -19.46 -3.48 -13.04
CA SER A 135 -20.43 -2.64 -12.32
C SER A 135 -21.88 -3.11 -12.54
N ASN A 136 -22.21 -3.51 -13.77
CA ASN A 136 -23.52 -4.08 -14.12
C ASN A 136 -23.77 -5.43 -13.43
N VAL A 137 -22.74 -6.27 -13.30
CA VAL A 137 -22.84 -7.55 -12.58
C VAL A 137 -22.98 -7.34 -11.08
N ALA A 138 -22.23 -6.40 -10.49
CA ALA A 138 -22.31 -6.09 -9.06
C ALA A 138 -23.71 -5.57 -8.65
N SER A 139 -24.30 -4.69 -9.46
CA SER A 139 -25.66 -4.18 -9.24
C SER A 139 -26.73 -5.28 -9.42
N ALA A 140 -26.59 -6.15 -10.42
CA ALA A 140 -27.48 -7.30 -10.60
C ALA A 140 -27.39 -8.32 -9.45
N LEU A 141 -26.19 -8.56 -8.92
CA LEU A 141 -25.98 -9.39 -7.73
C LEU A 141 -26.62 -8.77 -6.50
N GLN A 142 -26.50 -7.45 -6.32
CA GLN A 142 -27.10 -6.75 -5.19
C GLN A 142 -28.64 -6.84 -5.20
N GLU A 143 -29.25 -6.80 -6.39
CA GLU A 143 -30.70 -7.02 -6.55
C GLU A 143 -31.10 -8.49 -6.31
N GLY A 144 -30.31 -9.45 -6.81
CA GLY A 144 -30.53 -10.87 -6.53
C GLY A 144 -30.38 -11.23 -5.04
N VAL A 145 -29.48 -10.56 -4.34
CA VAL A 145 -29.27 -10.70 -2.88
C VAL A 145 -30.44 -10.11 -2.09
N ARG A 146 -31.05 -9.02 -2.55
CA ARG A 146 -32.27 -8.45 -1.95
C ARG A 146 -33.49 -9.32 -2.17
N ALA A 147 -33.57 -10.02 -3.31
CA ALA A 147 -34.64 -10.97 -3.60
C ALA A 147 -34.50 -12.31 -2.85
N ALA A 148 -33.29 -12.65 -2.38
CA ALA A 148 -33.06 -13.83 -1.57
C ALA A 148 -33.58 -13.63 -0.14
N LYS A 149 -34.43 -14.54 0.36
CA LYS A 149 -34.94 -14.53 1.74
C LYS A 149 -33.78 -14.35 2.75
N PRO A 150 -33.95 -13.59 3.85
CA PRO A 150 -32.88 -13.23 4.81
C PRO A 150 -32.15 -14.44 5.42
N THR A 151 -32.73 -15.64 5.33
CA THR A 151 -32.10 -16.90 5.74
C THR A 151 -30.84 -17.25 4.93
N VAL A 152 -30.75 -16.87 3.64
CA VAL A 152 -29.60 -17.21 2.78
C VAL A 152 -28.37 -16.36 3.13
N LEU A 153 -28.57 -15.09 3.49
CA LEU A 153 -27.51 -14.15 3.84
C LEU A 153 -26.74 -14.54 5.11
N ASN A 154 -27.43 -15.13 6.10
CA ASN A 154 -26.79 -15.62 7.32
C ASN A 154 -25.95 -16.88 7.09
N ILE A 155 -26.24 -17.65 6.04
CA ILE A 155 -25.48 -18.86 5.71
C ILE A 155 -24.23 -18.49 4.91
N SER A 156 -24.33 -17.54 3.98
CA SER A 156 -23.19 -17.13 3.15
C SER A 156 -22.10 -16.39 3.94
N SER A 157 -22.48 -15.53 4.89
CA SER A 157 -21.49 -14.83 5.74
C SER A 157 -20.73 -15.80 6.64
N ARG A 158 -21.43 -16.77 7.25
CA ARG A 158 -20.82 -17.85 8.04
C ARG A 158 -19.92 -18.73 7.19
N ALA A 159 -20.37 -19.09 5.98
CA ALA A 159 -19.57 -19.86 5.05
C ALA A 159 -18.29 -19.10 4.65
N PHE A 160 -18.38 -17.79 4.39
CA PHE A 160 -17.22 -16.96 4.04
C PHE A 160 -16.19 -16.90 5.18
N VAL A 161 -16.63 -16.61 6.41
CA VAL A 161 -15.73 -16.55 7.58
C VAL A 161 -15.05 -17.89 7.84
N LEU A 162 -15.81 -19.00 7.77
CA LEU A 162 -15.24 -20.34 7.92
C LEU A 162 -14.24 -20.66 6.81
N THR A 163 -14.57 -20.32 5.57
CA THR A 163 -13.70 -20.56 4.42
C THR A 163 -12.42 -19.74 4.54
N GLU A 164 -12.52 -18.49 4.97
CA GLU A 164 -11.36 -17.62 5.13
C GLU A 164 -10.45 -18.06 6.27
N HIS A 165 -11.03 -18.56 7.37
CA HIS A 165 -10.26 -19.19 8.44
C HIS A 165 -9.47 -20.40 7.93
N VAL A 166 -10.13 -21.32 7.20
CA VAL A 166 -9.48 -22.48 6.58
C VAL A 166 -8.38 -22.06 5.61
N ARG A 167 -8.60 -21.01 4.80
CA ARG A 167 -7.59 -20.48 3.88
C ARG A 167 -6.36 -19.98 4.64
N SER A 168 -6.57 -19.17 5.68
CA SER A 168 -5.48 -18.61 6.49
C SER A 168 -4.67 -19.68 7.21
N GLU A 169 -5.33 -20.71 7.76
CA GLU A 169 -4.69 -21.83 8.44
C GLU A 169 -3.91 -22.71 7.44
N ALA A 170 -4.47 -22.96 6.26
CA ALA A 170 -3.78 -23.67 5.19
C ALA A 170 -2.50 -22.95 4.74
N ILE A 171 -2.52 -21.62 4.62
CA ILE A 171 -1.32 -20.83 4.31
C ILE A 171 -0.26 -21.01 5.40
N ALA A 172 -0.65 -20.83 6.66
CA ALA A 172 0.27 -20.97 7.79
C ALA A 172 0.88 -22.38 7.88
N ALA A 173 0.07 -23.42 7.66
CA ALA A 173 0.54 -24.80 7.65
C ALA A 173 1.52 -25.08 6.50
N VAL A 174 1.24 -24.59 5.29
CA VAL A 174 2.11 -24.74 4.13
C VAL A 174 3.42 -23.97 4.31
N GLU A 175 3.37 -22.73 4.81
CA GLU A 175 4.56 -21.92 5.12
C GLU A 175 5.42 -22.59 6.19
N LYS A 176 4.82 -23.11 7.26
CA LYS A 176 5.53 -23.88 8.29
C LYS A 176 6.25 -25.10 7.73
N LYS A 177 5.62 -25.84 6.80
CA LYS A 177 6.24 -27.01 6.15
C LYS A 177 7.35 -26.64 5.17
N LEU A 178 7.22 -25.51 4.46
CA LEU A 178 8.26 -24.98 3.58
C LEU A 178 9.47 -24.48 4.38
N ALA A 179 9.26 -23.84 5.53
CA ALA A 179 10.35 -23.37 6.40
C ALA A 179 11.12 -24.53 7.08
N GLN A 180 10.46 -25.67 7.30
CA GLN A 180 11.09 -26.87 7.86
C GLN A 180 11.85 -27.69 6.82
N SER A 181 11.67 -27.41 5.53
CA SER A 181 12.44 -28.08 4.49
C SER A 181 13.83 -27.42 4.42
N PRO A 182 14.93 -28.15 4.69
CA PRO A 182 16.26 -27.59 4.58
C PRO A 182 16.41 -27.07 3.15
N VAL A 183 16.67 -25.77 3.02
CA VAL A 183 16.99 -25.16 1.73
C VAL A 183 18.30 -25.80 1.32
N SER A 184 18.23 -26.81 0.43
CA SER A 184 19.40 -27.31 -0.26
C SER A 184 19.93 -26.14 -1.07
N SER A 185 20.87 -25.40 -0.50
CA SER A 185 21.66 -24.38 -1.16
C SER A 185 22.63 -25.06 -2.09
N GLU A 186 22.11 -25.82 -3.06
CA GLU A 186 22.87 -26.36 -4.16
C GLU A 186 23.04 -25.22 -5.17
N GLY A 187 24.09 -24.42 -4.94
CA GLY A 187 24.75 -23.73 -6.02
C GLY A 187 25.36 -24.80 -6.92
N GLU A 188 24.57 -25.27 -7.88
CA GLU A 188 25.00 -26.16 -8.94
C GLU A 188 25.97 -25.39 -9.84
N VAL A 189 27.24 -25.39 -9.46
CA VAL A 189 28.35 -24.98 -10.32
C VAL A 189 28.47 -26.08 -11.38
N LEU A 190 28.18 -25.71 -12.63
CA LEU A 190 28.37 -26.55 -13.82
C LEU A 190 29.85 -26.92 -13.97
N SER A 191 30.30 -27.97 -13.27
CA SER A 191 31.60 -28.59 -13.48
C SER A 191 31.40 -29.92 -14.22
N ALA A 192 32.03 -29.99 -15.39
CA ALA A 192 31.86 -31.06 -16.35
C ALA A 192 32.62 -32.34 -15.98
N SER A 193 32.01 -33.45 -16.41
CA SER A 193 32.60 -34.76 -16.78
C SER A 193 33.18 -35.66 -15.68
N ASP A 194 32.45 -36.76 -15.40
CA ASP A 194 32.99 -38.12 -15.57
C ASP A 194 31.83 -39.14 -15.67
N PRO A 195 31.85 -40.08 -16.63
CA PRO A 195 30.82 -41.11 -16.75
C PRO A 195 31.34 -42.44 -16.20
N SER A 196 30.96 -42.82 -14.98
CA SER A 196 31.00 -44.24 -14.58
C SER A 196 29.99 -44.57 -13.47
N VAL A 197 28.86 -45.16 -13.92
CA VAL A 197 28.13 -46.30 -13.34
C VAL A 197 28.15 -46.48 -11.81
N ALA A 198 27.00 -46.21 -11.14
CA ALA A 198 26.32 -47.18 -10.27
C ALA A 198 24.96 -46.67 -9.73
N ALA A 199 23.92 -47.33 -10.24
CA ALA A 199 22.62 -47.71 -9.68
C ALA A 199 22.11 -47.19 -8.30
N VAL A 200 20.89 -46.64 -8.38
CA VAL A 200 19.68 -47.06 -7.62
C VAL A 200 19.72 -46.98 -6.09
N SER A 201 19.29 -45.83 -5.56
CA SER A 201 18.45 -45.71 -4.34
C SER A 201 18.00 -44.25 -4.07
N SER A 202 17.48 -43.55 -5.09
CA SER A 202 17.05 -42.14 -4.99
C SER A 202 15.54 -41.89 -5.19
N SER A 203 14.70 -42.92 -5.06
CA SER A 203 13.24 -42.76 -5.16
C SER A 203 12.66 -41.83 -4.09
N GLY A 204 13.32 -41.69 -2.93
CA GLY A 204 12.94 -40.75 -1.87
C GLY A 204 13.23 -39.27 -2.19
N SER A 205 14.29 -38.96 -2.94
CA SER A 205 14.68 -37.57 -3.24
C SER A 205 13.88 -36.97 -4.41
N LEU A 206 13.46 -37.79 -5.36
CA LEU A 206 12.58 -37.34 -6.44
C LEU A 206 11.19 -36.94 -5.91
N LEU A 207 10.64 -37.72 -4.98
CA LEU A 207 9.34 -37.43 -4.38
C LEU A 207 9.37 -36.16 -3.53
N SER A 208 10.42 -35.92 -2.73
CA SER A 208 10.53 -34.70 -1.91
C SER A 208 10.67 -33.43 -2.76
N ASN A 209 11.44 -33.49 -3.85
CA ASN A 209 11.60 -32.38 -4.78
C ASN A 209 10.30 -32.03 -5.51
N ILE A 210 9.54 -33.05 -5.94
CA ILE A 210 8.21 -32.85 -6.55
C ILE A 210 7.24 -32.29 -5.51
N TRP A 211 7.24 -32.82 -4.29
CA TRP A 211 6.36 -32.37 -3.22
C TRP A 211 6.56 -30.89 -2.87
N ASN A 212 7.81 -30.43 -2.78
CA ASN A 212 8.13 -29.02 -2.54
C ASN A 212 7.62 -28.08 -3.65
N LYS A 213 7.69 -28.52 -4.92
CA LYS A 213 7.12 -27.76 -6.05
C LYS A 213 5.60 -27.66 -5.97
N ILE A 214 4.93 -28.76 -5.60
CA ILE A 214 3.47 -28.79 -5.40
C ILE A 214 3.06 -27.86 -4.26
N LEU A 215 3.76 -27.90 -3.11
CA LEU A 215 3.50 -27.02 -1.97
C LEU A 215 3.64 -25.54 -2.33
N ARG A 216 4.65 -25.16 -3.12
CA ARG A 216 4.82 -23.79 -3.62
C ARG A 216 3.68 -23.38 -4.56
N GLY A 217 3.26 -24.27 -5.46
CA GLY A 217 2.10 -24.03 -6.31
C GLY A 217 0.81 -23.86 -5.51
N ALA A 218 0.60 -24.70 -4.50
CA ALA A 218 -0.55 -24.61 -3.59
C ALA A 218 -0.55 -23.28 -2.81
N LEU A 219 0.61 -22.82 -2.33
CA LEU A 219 0.74 -21.52 -1.65
C LEU A 219 0.37 -20.36 -2.58
N MET A 220 0.78 -20.42 -3.86
CA MET A 220 0.39 -19.41 -4.85
C MET A 220 -1.13 -19.35 -5.03
N VAL A 221 -1.79 -20.50 -5.17
CA VAL A 221 -3.26 -20.57 -5.27
C VAL A 221 -3.95 -20.05 -4.01
N LEU A 222 -3.42 -20.39 -2.83
CA LEU A 222 -3.97 -19.94 -1.55
C LEU A 222 -3.81 -18.43 -1.32
N ARG A 223 -2.70 -17.83 -1.78
CA ARG A 223 -2.45 -16.38 -1.65
C ARG A 223 -3.33 -15.54 -2.58
N ILE A 224 -3.61 -16.02 -3.79
CA ILE A 224 -4.45 -15.30 -4.75
C ILE A 224 -5.93 -15.63 -4.47
N GLN A 225 -6.64 -14.72 -3.79
CA GLN A 225 -8.04 -14.91 -3.38
C GLN A 225 -8.95 -15.42 -4.50
N ILE A 226 -8.86 -14.82 -5.69
CA ILE A 226 -9.70 -15.19 -6.84
C ILE A 226 -9.49 -16.66 -7.26
N LEU A 227 -8.24 -17.14 -7.30
CA LEU A 227 -7.93 -18.52 -7.68
C LEU A 227 -8.42 -19.51 -6.63
N PHE A 228 -8.23 -19.18 -5.35
CA PHE A 228 -8.71 -20.00 -4.26
C PHE A 228 -10.24 -20.20 -4.29
N TYR A 229 -11.01 -19.11 -4.39
CA TYR A 229 -12.46 -19.20 -4.45
C TYR A 229 -12.95 -19.87 -5.74
N GLY A 230 -12.27 -19.65 -6.87
CA GLY A 230 -12.56 -20.33 -8.13
C GLY A 230 -12.37 -21.84 -8.04
N LEU A 231 -11.24 -22.29 -7.47
CA LEU A 231 -10.97 -23.71 -7.24
C LEU A 231 -12.00 -24.32 -6.27
N MET A 232 -12.32 -23.64 -5.18
CA MET A 232 -13.31 -24.11 -4.21
C MET A 232 -14.70 -24.24 -4.84
N ALA A 233 -15.13 -23.27 -5.64
CA ALA A 233 -16.40 -23.33 -6.35
C ALA A 233 -16.44 -24.53 -7.33
N LEU A 234 -15.33 -24.82 -8.02
CA LEU A 234 -15.19 -25.97 -8.90
C LEU A 234 -15.30 -27.30 -8.13
N VAL A 235 -14.64 -27.40 -6.97
CA VAL A 235 -14.73 -28.60 -6.11
C VAL A 235 -16.17 -28.80 -5.61
N LEU A 236 -16.82 -27.74 -5.13
CA LEU A 236 -18.21 -27.78 -4.69
C LEU A 236 -19.15 -28.20 -5.84
N TYR A 237 -18.92 -27.70 -7.04
CA TYR A 237 -19.68 -28.08 -8.23
C TYR A 237 -19.51 -29.57 -8.55
N ILE A 238 -18.28 -30.10 -8.50
CA ILE A 238 -18.03 -31.54 -8.71
C ILE A 238 -18.73 -32.37 -7.64
N MET A 239 -18.62 -31.99 -6.37
CA MET A 239 -19.29 -32.68 -5.27
C MET A 239 -20.82 -32.66 -5.44
N LEU A 240 -21.39 -31.51 -5.79
CA LEU A 240 -22.82 -31.37 -6.07
C LEU A 240 -23.25 -32.27 -7.23
N ARG A 241 -22.45 -32.34 -8.29
CA ARG A 241 -22.72 -33.20 -9.45
C ARG A 241 -22.69 -34.67 -9.07
N LEU A 242 -21.70 -35.11 -8.29
CA LEU A 242 -21.61 -36.48 -7.79
C LEU A 242 -22.78 -36.82 -6.87
N PHE A 243 -23.12 -35.91 -5.96
CA PHE A 243 -24.25 -36.06 -5.05
C PHE A 243 -25.58 -36.18 -5.82
N MET A 244 -25.80 -35.33 -6.82
CA MET A 244 -26.98 -35.40 -7.68
C MET A 244 -27.03 -36.69 -8.51
N THR A 245 -25.88 -37.18 -8.98
CA THR A 245 -25.78 -38.45 -9.70
C THR A 245 -26.16 -39.62 -8.79
N TRP A 246 -25.62 -39.63 -7.57
CA TRP A 246 -25.93 -40.62 -6.55
C TRP A 246 -27.41 -40.61 -6.13
N LEU A 247 -28.02 -39.43 -5.98
CA LEU A 247 -29.44 -39.30 -5.68
C LEU A 247 -30.32 -39.86 -6.81
N ARG A 248 -29.92 -39.71 -8.08
CA ARG A 248 -30.64 -40.29 -9.22
C ARG A 248 -30.60 -41.81 -9.18
N GLU A 249 -29.47 -42.41 -8.83
CA GLU A 249 -29.30 -43.86 -8.74
C GLU A 249 -30.16 -44.47 -7.63
N ARG A 250 -30.22 -43.80 -6.47
CA ARG A 250 -31.11 -44.18 -5.36
C ARG A 250 -32.61 -44.09 -5.69
N ARG A 251 -33.01 -43.28 -6.66
CA ARG A 251 -34.41 -43.26 -7.13
C ARG A 251 -34.70 -44.46 -8.02
N ARG A 252 -33.77 -44.85 -8.89
CA ARG A 252 -33.93 -46.02 -9.79
C ARG A 252 -34.06 -47.33 -9.02
N SER A 253 -33.27 -47.52 -7.96
CA SER A 253 -33.32 -48.76 -7.17
C SER A 253 -34.63 -48.97 -6.39
N ARG A 254 -35.38 -47.90 -6.12
CA ARG A 254 -36.69 -47.98 -5.46
C ARG A 254 -37.82 -48.43 -6.39
N PHE A 255 -37.75 -48.09 -7.68
CA PHE A 255 -38.78 -48.51 -8.65
C PHE A 255 -38.57 -49.95 -9.16
N ALA A 256 -37.36 -50.51 -9.06
CA ALA A 256 -37.09 -51.88 -9.50
C ALA A 256 -37.51 -52.97 -8.48
N ARG A 257 -38.06 -52.59 -7.32
CA ARG A 257 -38.48 -53.53 -6.25
C ARG A 257 -39.99 -53.47 -5.94
N GLY A 258 -40.76 -52.67 -6.66
CA GLY A 258 -42.22 -52.64 -6.59
C GLY A 258 -42.80 -53.25 -7.85
#